data_AF-A0A7M3BJP9-F1
#
_entry.id   AF-A0A7M3BJP9-F1
#
_cell.length_a   1.000
_cell.length_b   1.000
_cell.length_c   1.000
_cell.angle_alpha   90.00
_cell.angle_beta   90.00
_cell.angle_gamma   90.00
#
_symmetry.space_group_name_H-M   'P 1'
#
loop_
_entity.id
_entity.type
_entity.pdbx_description
1 polymer ?
#
loop_
_entity_poly.entity_id
_entity_poly.type
_entity_poly.pdbx_seq_one_letter_code
_entity_poly.pdbx_strand_id
1 'polypeptide(L)'
;PAAESRISSAAEGNALFAEELVAMLVDDALLRQAPDSWVAASDLVELPVPATINALLTARLEGLPPIERAILTAPRWNTEPS
;
A
#
# COMPACT_ATOMS: atom_id res chain seq x y z
N PRO A 1 4.54 -6.83 17.71
CA PRO A 1 4.87 -8.23 17.38
C PRO A 1 3.81 -8.98 16.53
N ALA A 2 2.51 -8.93 16.86
CA ALA A 2 1.49 -9.67 16.08
C ALA A 2 1.27 -9.10 14.67
N ALA A 3 1.29 -7.78 14.50
CA ALA A 3 1.14 -7.12 13.20
C ALA A 3 2.32 -7.40 12.26
N GLU A 4 3.56 -7.23 12.74
CA GLU A 4 4.78 -7.52 11.95
C GLU A 4 4.83 -8.97 11.46
N SER A 5 4.52 -9.94 12.32
CA SER A 5 4.52 -11.36 11.93
C SER A 5 3.48 -11.65 10.85
N ARG A 6 2.28 -11.06 10.96
CA ARG A 6 1.23 -11.20 9.94
C ARG A 6 1.61 -10.55 8.61
N ILE A 7 2.13 -9.34 8.65
CA ILE A 7 2.59 -8.61 7.46
C ILE A 7 3.73 -9.38 6.79
N SER A 8 4.70 -9.87 7.56
CA SER A 8 5.80 -10.69 7.05
C SER A 8 5.32 -12.01 6.45
N SER A 9 4.31 -12.65 7.05
CA SER A 9 3.73 -13.88 6.52
C SER A 9 2.94 -13.62 5.23
N ALA A 10 2.18 -12.54 5.16
CA ALA A 10 1.41 -12.15 3.98
C ALA A 10 2.32 -11.72 2.81
N ALA A 11 3.48 -11.16 3.11
CA ALA A 11 4.45 -10.74 2.10
C ALA A 11 5.25 -11.89 1.49
N GLU A 12 5.24 -13.08 2.09
CA GLU A 12 5.95 -14.27 1.59
C GLU A 12 7.42 -13.98 1.17
N GLY A 13 8.10 -13.07 1.90
CA GLY A 13 9.49 -12.68 1.62
C GLY A 13 9.69 -11.63 0.51
N ASN A 14 8.61 -11.10 -0.07
CA ASN A 14 8.68 -10.01 -1.04
C ASN A 14 8.68 -8.64 -0.31
N ALA A 15 9.84 -7.98 -0.28
CA ALA A 15 10.02 -6.69 0.39
C ALA A 15 9.06 -5.61 -0.15
N LEU A 16 8.86 -5.56 -1.48
CA LEU A 16 7.94 -4.59 -2.10
C LEU A 16 6.49 -4.86 -1.66
N PHE A 17 6.08 -6.13 -1.57
CA PHE A 17 4.75 -6.47 -1.09
C PHE A 17 4.55 -6.03 0.37
N ALA A 18 5.55 -6.24 1.22
CA ALA A 18 5.49 -5.83 2.61
C ALA A 18 5.35 -4.30 2.75
N GLU A 19 6.13 -3.53 1.99
CA GLU A 19 6.06 -2.07 1.98
C GLU A 19 4.67 -1.58 1.56
N GLU A 20 4.16 -2.11 0.46
CA GLU A 20 2.88 -1.66 -0.09
C GLU A 20 1.70 -2.11 0.77
N LEU A 21 1.78 -3.30 1.38
CA LEU A 21 0.78 -3.77 2.36
C LEU A 21 0.77 -2.87 3.60
N VAL A 22 1.93 -2.47 4.11
CA VAL A 22 2.02 -1.53 5.23
C VAL A 22 1.42 -0.18 4.84
N ALA A 23 1.75 0.35 3.66
CA ALA A 23 1.23 1.61 3.17
C ALA A 23 -0.31 1.58 3.08
N MET A 24 -0.88 0.54 2.47
CA MET A 24 -2.34 0.34 2.40
C MET A 24 -3.00 0.29 3.78
N LEU A 25 -2.42 -0.46 4.73
CA LEU A 25 -3.00 -0.55 6.08
C LEU A 25 -2.93 0.76 6.86
N VAL A 26 -1.92 1.59 6.61
CA VAL A 26 -1.82 2.93 7.19
C VAL A 26 -2.85 3.86 6.56
N ASP A 27 -2.98 3.83 5.22
CA ASP A 27 -3.94 4.61 4.45
C ASP A 27 -5.39 4.31 4.90
N ASP A 28 -5.69 3.03 5.17
CA ASP A 28 -7.00 2.55 5.66
C ASP A 28 -7.19 2.74 7.18
N ALA A 29 -6.22 3.36 7.88
CA ALA A 29 -6.19 3.52 9.34
C ALA A 29 -6.29 2.22 10.16
N LEU A 30 -5.95 1.08 9.55
CA LEU A 30 -5.90 -0.25 10.16
C LEU A 30 -4.58 -0.48 10.91
N LEU A 31 -3.53 0.25 10.55
CA LEU A 31 -2.24 0.25 11.23
C LEU A 31 -1.88 1.67 11.65
N ARG A 32 -1.45 1.84 12.90
CA ARG A 32 -1.00 3.13 13.44
C ARG A 32 0.42 3.05 13.97
N GLN A 33 1.19 4.10 13.73
CA GLN A 33 2.52 4.24 14.30
C GLN A 33 2.41 4.72 15.75
N ALA A 34 2.91 3.91 16.68
CA ALA A 34 3.20 4.29 18.05
C ALA A 34 4.70 4.67 18.16
N PRO A 35 5.15 5.30 19.26
CA PRO A 35 6.50 5.85 19.38
C PRO A 35 7.62 4.87 19.02
N ASP A 36 7.46 3.61 19.42
CA ASP A 36 8.48 2.56 19.23
C ASP A 36 7.95 1.31 18.50
N SER A 37 6.72 1.33 18.00
CA SER A 37 6.11 0.14 17.39
C SER A 37 4.92 0.45 16.50
N TRP A 38 4.54 -0.51 15.67
CA TRP A 38 3.28 -0.47 14.93
C TRP A 38 2.18 -1.18 15.71
N VAL A 39 1.03 -0.50 15.82
CA VAL A 39 -0.13 -0.99 16.56
C VAL A 39 -1.30 -1.17 15.59
N ALA A 40 -1.90 -2.35 15.63
CA ALA A 40 -3.13 -2.64 14.92
C ALA A 40 -4.28 -1.80 15.51
N ALA A 41 -5.00 -1.06 14.67
CA ALA A 41 -6.15 -0.26 15.09
C ALA A 41 -7.40 -1.10 15.33
N SER A 42 -7.47 -2.27 14.71
CA SER A 42 -8.54 -3.27 14.79
C SER A 42 -7.93 -4.67 14.77
N ASP A 43 -8.76 -5.71 14.93
CA ASP A 43 -8.25 -7.08 14.86
C ASP A 43 -7.85 -7.41 13.42
N LEU A 44 -6.54 -7.47 13.15
CA LEU A 44 -5.95 -7.82 11.85
C LEU A 44 -6.18 -9.31 11.47
N VAL A 45 -7.15 -9.99 12.09
CA VAL A 45 -7.47 -11.41 11.79
C VAL A 45 -7.98 -11.56 10.36
N GLU A 46 -8.72 -10.55 9.88
CA GLU A 46 -9.11 -10.40 8.48
C GLU A 46 -8.33 -9.24 7.85
N LEU A 47 -7.00 -9.37 7.77
CA LEU A 47 -6.25 -8.50 6.86
C LEU A 47 -6.83 -8.68 5.46
N PRO A 48 -7.28 -7.61 4.78
CA PRO A 48 -7.59 -7.68 3.36
C PRO A 48 -6.26 -7.83 2.61
N VAL A 49 -5.70 -9.04 2.60
CA VAL A 49 -4.45 -9.34 1.91
C VAL A 49 -4.77 -9.52 0.43
N PRO A 50 -4.27 -8.66 -0.45
CA PRO A 50 -4.44 -8.87 -1.88
C PRO A 50 -3.67 -10.12 -2.32
N ALA A 51 -4.31 -10.94 -3.15
CA ALA A 51 -3.76 -12.24 -3.56
C ALA A 51 -2.46 -12.15 -4.40
N THR A 52 -2.13 -10.97 -4.95
CA THR A 52 -0.91 -10.74 -5.74
C THR A 52 -0.43 -9.29 -5.62
N ILE A 53 0.86 -9.06 -5.90
CA ILE A 53 1.43 -7.70 -5.97
C ILE A 53 0.70 -6.82 -7.00
N ASN A 54 0.24 -7.38 -8.12
CA ASN A 54 -0.51 -6.64 -9.13
C ASN A 54 -1.88 -6.20 -8.61
N ALA A 55 -2.56 -7.04 -7.83
CA ALA A 55 -3.82 -6.67 -7.19
C ALA A 55 -3.61 -5.54 -6.18
N LEU A 56 -2.50 -5.57 -5.45
CA LEU A 56 -2.13 -4.51 -4.50
C LEU A 56 -1.84 -3.19 -5.24
N LEU A 57 -0.96 -3.20 -6.24
CA LEU A 57 -0.64 -2.02 -7.04
C LEU A 57 -1.88 -1.43 -7.73
N THR A 58 -2.79 -2.29 -8.22
CA THR A 58 -4.06 -1.85 -8.82
C THR A 58 -4.94 -1.14 -7.80
N ALA A 59 -5.11 -1.70 -6.59
CA ALA A 59 -5.90 -1.08 -5.52
C ALA A 59 -5.35 0.30 -5.12
N ARG A 60 -4.01 0.43 -5.06
CA ARG A 60 -3.35 1.71 -4.78
C ARG A 60 -3.60 2.73 -5.89
N LEU A 61 -3.47 2.33 -7.16
CA LEU A 61 -3.76 3.19 -8.31
C LEU A 61 -5.22 3.66 -8.37
N GLU A 62 -6.18 2.81 -7.99
CA GLU A 62 -7.60 3.17 -7.91
C GLU A 62 -7.90 4.12 -6.72
N GLY A 63 -7.16 3.98 -5.62
CA GLY A 63 -7.26 4.84 -4.43
C GLY A 63 -6.62 6.22 -4.58
N LEU A 64 -5.83 6.46 -5.65
CA LEU A 64 -5.18 7.75 -5.87
C LEU A 64 -6.22 8.87 -6.14
N PRO A 65 -6.10 10.03 -5.47
CA PRO A 65 -6.90 11.21 -5.82
C PRO A 65 -6.74 11.57 -7.30
N PRO A 66 -7.76 12.14 -7.96
CA PRO A 66 -7.75 12.41 -9.40
C PRO A 66 -6.52 13.19 -9.88
N ILE A 67 -5.95 14.04 -9.01
CA ILE A 67 -4.77 14.86 -9.30
C ILE A 67 -3.48 14.02 -9.42
N GLU A 68 -3.33 12.97 -8.62
CA GLU A 68 -2.14 12.11 -8.62
C GLU A 68 -2.21 11.09 -9.76
N ARG A 69 -3.41 10.58 -10.07
CA ARG A 69 -3.67 9.79 -11.28
C ARG A 69 -3.33 10.53 -12.56
N ALA A 70 -3.59 11.83 -12.61
CA ALA A 70 -3.28 12.66 -13.77
C ALA A 70 -1.76 12.75 -14.05
N ILE A 71 -0.91 12.71 -13.01
CA ILE A 71 0.55 12.72 -13.16
C ILE A 71 1.05 11.40 -13.75
N LEU A 72 0.50 10.26 -13.30
CA LEU A 72 0.89 8.93 -13.77
C LEU A 72 0.39 8.61 -15.18
N THR A 73 -0.73 9.20 -15.59
CA THR A 73 -1.36 8.97 -16.90
C THR A 73 -1.02 10.06 -17.91
N ALA A 74 -0.26 11.08 -17.51
CA ALA A 74 0.17 12.13 -18.42
C ALA A 74 1.14 11.55 -19.47
N PRO A 75 0.81 11.62 -20.77
CA PRO A 75 1.75 11.21 -21.80
C PRO A 75 3.01 12.07 -21.72
N ARG A 76 4.19 11.42 -21.64
CA ARG A 76 5.52 12.05 -21.56
C ARG A 76 5.97 12.75 -22.85
N TRP A 77 5.05 13.28 -23.66
CA TRP A 77 5.37 13.97 -24.92
C TRP A 77 4.61 15.29 -25.06
N ASN A 78 4.77 16.20 -24.11
CA ASN A 78 4.34 17.60 -24.32
C ASN A 78 5.41 18.62 -23.91
N THR A 79 6.68 18.25 -24.04
CA THR A 79 7.81 19.18 -24.00
C THR A 79 8.63 19.08 -25.28
N GLU A 80 8.01 19.37 -26.41
CA GLU A 80 8.76 19.89 -27.55
C GLU A 80 7.97 21.10 -28.07
N PRO A 81 8.38 22.34 -27.70
CA PRO A 81 7.89 23.50 -28.42
C PRO A 81 8.49 23.46 -29.83
N SER A 82 7.60 23.59 -30.81
CA SER A 82 7.77 23.83 -32.26
C SER A 82 9.18 23.86 -32.85
#